data_AF-A0A0N0GQ15-F1
#
_entry.id   AF-A0A0N0GQ15-F1
#
_cell.length_a   1.000
_cell.length_b   1.000
_cell.length_c   1.000
_cell.angle_alpha   90.00
_cell.angle_beta   90.00
_cell.angle_gamma   90.00
#
_symmetry.space_group_name_H-M   'P 1'
#
loop_
_entity.id
_entity.type
_entity.pdbx_description
1 polymer ?
#
loop_
_entity_poly.entity_id
_entity_poly.type
_entity_poly.pdbx_seq_one_letter_code
_entity_poly.pdbx_strand_id
1 'polypeptide(L)'
;MAWNALITAPRALALQLSDAEAGTPRQWYWLEIAALQTPLADPPRLPLWLVRRFGPLLAWPVLRASRLPGAALYALHARSVSRISHQSAQDAALAIATVPMLLAGFNLLTPTLAFISWLLLLGGLIWQSVRAGRTPRGAAVRKINPDEDDAAAQLPGPEEIVGLQALLISVGAPPATAARLLAALAEQADTVLPDLLSWLPDLAPAPPDRRTRMRAAWLGWLLIMLPTCLGWVWLPRWPALALCVLWSAGVLAFWQRRSAALLVMVSAVLAYALGRLGHGG
;
A
#
# COMPACT_ATOMS: atom_id res chain seq x y z
N MET A 1 -17.80 2.76 -13.79
CA MET A 1 -17.81 4.22 -14.02
C MET A 1 -18.11 5.07 -12.78
N ALA A 2 -18.59 4.53 -11.65
CA ALA A 2 -18.92 5.33 -10.45
C ALA A 2 -17.74 5.71 -9.52
N TRP A 3 -16.52 5.21 -9.76
CA TRP A 3 -15.35 5.52 -8.91
C TRP A 3 -14.74 6.91 -9.16
N ASN A 4 -14.96 7.54 -10.31
CA ASN A 4 -14.30 8.81 -10.65
C ASN A 4 -14.80 10.02 -9.85
N ALA A 5 -16.03 9.97 -9.31
CA ALA A 5 -16.61 11.08 -8.55
C ALA A 5 -16.16 11.14 -7.07
N LEU A 6 -15.58 10.05 -6.54
CA LEU A 6 -15.18 9.96 -5.13
C LEU A 6 -13.77 10.50 -4.84
N ILE A 7 -13.06 11.04 -5.85
CA ILE A 7 -11.59 11.19 -5.79
C ILE A 7 -11.08 12.59 -6.18
N THR A 8 -11.95 13.59 -6.27
CA THR A 8 -11.64 14.90 -6.88
C THR A 8 -11.33 16.01 -5.86
N ALA A 9 -10.48 15.76 -4.87
CA ALA A 9 -9.96 16.83 -4.01
C ALA A 9 -8.43 16.83 -3.95
N PRO A 10 -7.75 17.13 -5.08
CA PRO A 10 -6.29 17.09 -5.17
C PRO A 10 -5.64 18.08 -4.20
N ARG A 11 -6.22 19.28 -4.02
CA ARG A 11 -5.76 20.26 -3.02
C ARG A 11 -5.79 19.70 -1.59
N ALA A 12 -6.92 19.14 -1.18
CA ALA A 12 -7.09 18.61 0.18
C ALA A 12 -6.16 17.41 0.44
N LEU A 13 -5.95 16.57 -0.57
CA LEU A 13 -4.99 15.46 -0.49
C LEU A 13 -3.55 15.97 -0.37
N ALA A 14 -3.16 16.99 -1.14
CA ALA A 14 -1.84 17.61 -1.05
C ALA A 14 -1.60 18.23 0.33
N LEU A 15 -2.58 18.97 0.88
CA LEU A 15 -2.50 19.50 2.25
C LEU A 15 -2.36 18.38 3.29
N GLN A 16 -3.15 17.32 3.17
CA GLN A 16 -3.07 16.18 4.09
C GLN A 16 -1.72 15.44 3.99
N LEU A 17 -1.09 15.42 2.82
CA LEU A 17 0.26 14.89 2.61
C LEU A 17 1.33 15.81 3.19
N SER A 18 1.18 17.12 3.03
CA SER A 18 2.02 18.12 3.69
C SER A 18 2.01 17.92 5.21
N ASP A 19 0.82 17.77 5.82
CA ASP A 19 0.69 17.52 7.25
C ASP A 19 1.33 16.19 7.68
N ALA A 20 1.21 15.15 6.85
CA ALA A 20 1.78 13.84 7.14
C ALA A 20 3.31 13.81 7.04
N GLU A 21 3.89 14.75 6.28
CA GLU A 21 5.33 14.89 6.03
C GLU A 21 5.91 16.11 6.74
N ALA A 22 5.22 16.64 7.76
CA ALA A 22 5.64 17.81 8.53
C ALA A 22 7.07 17.63 9.08
N GLY A 23 7.88 18.68 8.96
CA GLY A 23 9.29 18.64 9.35
C GLY A 23 10.21 17.95 8.33
N THR A 24 9.74 17.72 7.10
CA THR A 24 10.57 17.22 6.00
C THR A 24 10.51 18.15 4.78
N PRO A 25 11.51 18.14 3.88
CA PRO A 25 11.47 18.93 2.64
C PRO A 25 10.24 18.62 1.76
N ARG A 26 9.64 17.42 1.90
CA ARG A 26 8.42 17.02 1.19
C ARG A 26 7.19 17.83 1.61
N GLN A 27 7.18 18.39 2.82
CA GLN A 27 6.10 19.28 3.27
C GLN A 27 5.92 20.45 2.29
N TRP A 28 7.02 21.14 1.98
CA TRP A 28 7.02 22.29 1.08
C TRP A 28 6.63 21.92 -0.35
N TYR A 29 7.11 20.78 -0.84
CA TYR A 29 6.69 20.25 -2.14
C TYR A 29 5.17 20.06 -2.25
N TRP A 30 4.54 19.47 -1.22
CA TRP A 30 3.10 19.28 -1.20
C TRP A 30 2.32 20.59 -1.02
N LEU A 31 2.88 21.60 -0.33
CA LEU A 31 2.30 22.93 -0.26
C LEU A 31 2.31 23.66 -1.61
N GLU A 32 3.42 23.57 -2.36
CA GLU A 32 3.48 24.13 -3.72
C GLU A 32 2.44 23.47 -4.62
N ILE A 33 2.33 22.14 -4.57
CA ILE A 33 1.29 21.42 -5.31
C ILE A 33 -0.10 21.84 -4.87
N ALA A 34 -0.36 21.98 -3.57
CA ALA A 34 -1.65 22.41 -3.06
C ALA A 34 -2.02 23.83 -3.52
N ALA A 35 -1.06 24.75 -3.59
CA ALA A 35 -1.26 26.12 -4.05
C ALA A 35 -1.75 26.18 -5.50
N LEU A 36 -1.30 25.24 -6.34
CA LEU A 36 -1.64 25.13 -7.76
C LEU A 36 -3.03 24.49 -8.01
N GLN A 37 -3.65 23.91 -6.98
CA GLN A 37 -4.95 23.23 -7.11
C GLN A 37 -6.11 24.10 -6.65
N THR A 38 -7.23 24.01 -7.37
CA THR A 38 -8.47 24.67 -6.99
C THR A 38 -9.07 24.04 -5.73
N PRO A 39 -9.55 24.84 -4.77
CA PRO A 39 -10.24 24.31 -3.60
C PRO A 39 -11.58 23.70 -4.00
N LEU A 40 -11.89 22.55 -3.41
CA LEU A 40 -13.21 21.94 -3.50
C LEU A 40 -13.98 22.29 -2.22
N ALA A 41 -15.24 22.71 -2.35
CA ALA A 41 -16.07 23.10 -1.20
C ALA A 41 -16.26 21.95 -0.20
N ASP A 42 -16.49 20.74 -0.69
CA ASP A 42 -16.72 19.54 0.14
C ASP A 42 -15.83 18.37 -0.31
N PRO A 43 -14.58 18.28 0.18
CA PRO A 43 -13.69 17.20 -0.20
C PRO A 43 -14.17 15.85 0.38
N PRO A 44 -14.05 14.75 -0.39
CA PRO A 44 -14.45 13.42 0.09
C PRO A 44 -13.61 13.00 1.31
N ARG A 45 -14.29 12.61 2.39
CA ARG A 45 -13.65 12.31 3.69
C ARG A 45 -12.87 11.00 3.69
N LEU A 46 -13.34 9.98 2.98
CA LEU A 46 -12.74 8.65 2.96
C LEU A 46 -11.29 8.63 2.42
N PRO A 47 -10.95 9.23 1.27
CA PRO A 47 -9.58 9.26 0.79
C PRO A 47 -8.64 10.04 1.72
N LEU A 48 -9.11 11.15 2.29
CA LEU A 48 -8.35 11.92 3.30
C LEU A 48 -8.08 11.09 4.57
N TRP A 49 -9.11 10.40 5.07
CA TRP A 49 -8.99 9.51 6.22
C TRP A 49 -8.01 8.37 5.96
N LEU A 50 -8.01 7.79 4.76
CA LEU A 50 -7.08 6.73 4.37
C LEU A 50 -5.64 7.23 4.36
N VAL A 51 -5.37 8.40 3.76
CA VAL A 51 -4.03 9.01 3.77
C VAL A 51 -3.58 9.31 5.19
N ARG A 52 -4.44 9.92 6.00
CA ARG A 52 -4.13 10.24 7.41
C ARG A 52 -3.88 8.99 8.27
N ARG A 53 -4.63 7.91 8.05
CA ARG A 53 -4.55 6.70 8.89
C ARG A 53 -3.43 5.76 8.48
N PHE A 54 -3.21 5.60 7.19
CA PHE A 54 -2.30 4.59 6.63
C PHE A 54 -1.04 5.17 6.00
N GLY A 55 -0.99 6.48 5.77
CA GLY A 55 0.13 7.16 5.13
C GLY A 55 0.11 7.04 3.59
N PRO A 56 1.01 7.77 2.91
CA PRO A 56 1.03 7.87 1.45
C PRO A 56 1.26 6.54 0.73
N LEU A 57 2.09 5.66 1.29
CA LEU A 57 2.47 4.40 0.65
C LEU A 57 1.33 3.38 0.60
N LEU A 58 0.52 3.28 1.66
CA LEU A 58 -0.63 2.37 1.72
C LEU A 58 -1.86 2.96 1.05
N ALA A 59 -2.01 4.29 1.07
CA ALA A 59 -3.06 5.01 0.35
C ALA A 59 -2.74 5.21 -1.14
N TRP A 60 -1.64 4.64 -1.65
CA TRP A 60 -1.21 4.80 -3.03
C TRP A 60 -2.28 4.56 -4.10
N PRO A 61 -3.12 3.52 -4.04
CA PRO A 61 -4.17 3.32 -5.04
C PRO A 61 -5.13 4.51 -5.12
N VAL A 62 -5.42 5.15 -3.98
CA VAL A 62 -6.28 6.32 -3.87
C VAL A 62 -5.58 7.55 -4.46
N LEU A 63 -4.31 7.78 -4.11
CA LEU A 63 -3.51 8.88 -4.66
C LEU A 63 -3.33 8.78 -6.18
N ARG A 64 -3.15 7.56 -6.69
CA ARG A 64 -3.08 7.31 -8.13
C ARG A 64 -4.42 7.55 -8.82
N ALA A 65 -5.51 7.12 -8.19
CA ALA A 65 -6.86 7.31 -8.73
C ALA A 65 -7.30 8.79 -8.69
N SER A 66 -6.77 9.58 -7.75
CA SER A 66 -7.03 11.02 -7.63
C SER A 66 -6.29 11.86 -8.67
N ARG A 67 -5.41 11.25 -9.46
CA ARG A 67 -4.52 11.93 -10.42
C ARG A 67 -3.81 13.14 -9.81
N LEU A 68 -3.39 13.02 -8.55
CA LEU A 68 -2.70 14.09 -7.86
C LEU A 68 -1.34 14.32 -8.54
N PRO A 69 -1.06 15.50 -9.11
CA PRO A 69 0.25 15.79 -9.68
C PRO A 69 1.34 15.62 -8.62
N GLY A 70 2.48 15.04 -9.00
CA GLY A 70 3.59 14.81 -8.08
C GLY A 70 3.48 13.53 -7.25
N ALA A 71 2.36 12.82 -7.30
CA ALA A 71 2.20 11.53 -6.62
C ALA A 71 3.24 10.50 -7.09
N ALA A 72 3.79 10.64 -8.30
CA ALA A 72 4.86 9.80 -8.82
C ALA A 72 6.06 9.67 -7.87
N LEU A 73 6.29 10.66 -6.98
CA LEU A 73 7.30 10.64 -5.91
C LEU A 73 7.26 9.35 -5.07
N TYR A 74 6.07 8.82 -4.78
CA TYR A 74 5.91 7.62 -3.96
C TYR A 74 5.88 6.31 -4.77
N ALA A 75 5.89 6.36 -6.10
CA ALA A 75 5.58 5.21 -6.95
C ALA A 75 6.50 4.00 -6.73
N LEU A 76 7.81 4.22 -6.56
CA LEU A 76 8.78 3.14 -6.35
C LEU A 76 8.49 2.36 -5.06
N HIS A 77 8.39 3.08 -3.94
CA HIS A 77 8.15 2.49 -2.63
C HIS A 77 6.73 1.93 -2.52
N ALA A 78 5.73 2.58 -3.12
CA ALA A 78 4.37 2.08 -3.14
C ALA A 78 4.23 0.76 -3.93
N ARG A 79 4.98 0.58 -5.03
CA ARG A 79 5.03 -0.71 -5.75
C ARG A 79 5.57 -1.83 -4.86
N SER A 80 6.59 -1.55 -4.05
CA SER A 80 7.13 -2.54 -3.10
C SER A 80 6.09 -2.96 -2.05
N VAL A 81 5.35 -2.00 -1.51
CA VAL A 81 4.30 -2.22 -0.51
C VAL A 81 3.10 -2.96 -1.12
N SER A 82 2.69 -2.58 -2.33
CA SER A 82 1.65 -3.26 -3.11
C SER A 82 2.03 -4.72 -3.40
N ARG A 83 3.30 -4.99 -3.77
CA ARG A 83 3.79 -6.36 -3.98
C ARG A 83 3.66 -7.23 -2.72
N ILE A 84 3.98 -6.69 -1.55
CA ILE A 84 3.84 -7.40 -0.27
C ILE A 84 2.37 -7.74 -0.01
N SER A 85 1.47 -6.77 -0.19
CA SER A 85 0.02 -6.99 -0.02
C SER A 85 -0.51 -8.06 -1.00
N HIS A 86 -0.12 -7.97 -2.28
CA HIS A 86 -0.50 -8.95 -3.30
C HIS A 86 0.01 -10.35 -3.00
N GLN A 87 1.26 -10.49 -2.55
CA GLN A 87 1.81 -11.78 -2.17
C GLN A 87 1.07 -12.36 -0.96
N SER A 88 0.79 -11.54 0.06
CA SER A 88 0.02 -11.99 1.23
C SER A 88 -1.41 -12.40 0.86
N ALA A 89 -2.04 -11.71 -0.10
CA ALA A 89 -3.35 -12.09 -0.62
C ALA A 89 -3.31 -13.42 -1.40
N GLN A 90 -2.24 -13.69 -2.16
CA GLN A 90 -2.06 -15.00 -2.83
C GLN A 90 -1.92 -16.13 -1.81
N ASP A 91 -1.05 -15.94 -0.81
CA ASP A 91 -0.83 -16.92 0.25
C ASP A 91 -2.15 -17.21 1.00
N ALA A 92 -2.91 -16.16 1.32
CA ALA A 92 -4.22 -16.27 1.95
C ALA A 92 -5.24 -17.01 1.08
N ALA A 93 -5.32 -16.65 -0.21
CA ALA A 93 -6.24 -17.24 -1.17
C ALA A 93 -6.00 -18.74 -1.34
N LEU A 94 -4.73 -19.14 -1.49
CA LEU A 94 -4.39 -20.54 -1.60
C LEU A 94 -4.75 -21.29 -0.31
N ALA A 95 -4.39 -20.76 0.86
CA ALA A 95 -4.67 -21.40 2.14
C ALA A 95 -6.18 -21.60 2.38
N ILE A 96 -6.99 -20.56 2.19
CA ILE A 96 -8.44 -20.62 2.47
C ILE A 96 -9.23 -21.38 1.42
N ALA A 97 -8.74 -21.48 0.19
CA ALA A 97 -9.40 -22.26 -0.85
C ALA A 97 -9.05 -23.75 -0.75
N THR A 98 -7.81 -24.10 -0.38
CA THR A 98 -7.33 -25.49 -0.41
C THR A 98 -7.55 -26.23 0.91
N VAL A 99 -7.24 -25.62 2.06
CA VAL A 99 -7.32 -26.32 3.36
C VAL A 99 -8.76 -26.70 3.70
N PRO A 100 -9.76 -25.81 3.65
CA PRO A 100 -11.14 -26.20 3.90
C PRO A 100 -11.68 -27.19 2.88
N MET A 101 -11.25 -27.13 1.61
CA MET A 101 -11.66 -28.09 0.58
C MET A 101 -11.09 -29.49 0.82
N LEU A 102 -9.82 -29.60 1.20
CA LEU A 102 -9.20 -30.86 1.59
C LEU A 102 -9.95 -31.51 2.77
N LEU A 103 -10.18 -30.72 3.82
CA LEU A 103 -10.89 -31.15 5.02
C LEU A 103 -12.35 -31.50 4.74
N ALA A 104 -12.99 -30.79 3.81
CA ALA A 104 -14.32 -31.14 3.34
C ALA A 104 -14.33 -32.47 2.56
N GLY A 105 -13.23 -32.81 1.86
CA GLY A 105 -13.04 -34.10 1.21
C GLY A 105 -12.99 -35.28 2.19
N PHE A 106 -12.39 -35.07 3.37
CA PHE A 106 -12.44 -35.98 4.52
C PHE A 106 -13.79 -36.02 5.26
N ASN A 107 -14.80 -35.35 4.70
CA ASN A 107 -16.15 -35.27 5.27
C ASN A 107 -16.21 -34.66 6.69
N LEU A 108 -15.23 -33.85 7.08
CA LEU A 108 -15.23 -33.18 8.39
C LEU A 108 -16.43 -32.23 8.54
N LEU A 109 -16.88 -32.04 9.79
CA LEU A 109 -18.05 -31.22 10.11
C LEU A 109 -17.80 -29.73 9.83
N THR A 110 -18.85 -29.00 9.47
CA THR A 110 -18.82 -27.55 9.19
C THR A 110 -18.17 -26.73 10.31
N PRO A 111 -18.46 -26.97 11.61
CA PRO A 111 -17.82 -26.22 12.70
C PRO A 111 -16.29 -26.40 12.73
N THR A 112 -15.78 -27.58 12.39
CA THR A 112 -14.34 -27.84 12.30
C THR A 112 -13.69 -27.05 11.16
N LEU A 113 -14.36 -26.98 10.00
CA LEU A 113 -13.91 -26.16 8.86
C LEU A 113 -13.88 -24.67 9.20
N ALA A 114 -14.92 -24.19 9.89
CA ALA A 114 -15.01 -22.81 10.36
C ALA A 114 -13.88 -22.51 11.37
N PHE A 115 -13.69 -23.37 12.37
CA PHE A 115 -12.64 -23.25 13.38
C PHE A 115 -11.25 -23.18 12.76
N ILE A 116 -10.94 -24.09 11.81
CA ILE A 116 -9.65 -24.10 11.13
C ILE A 116 -9.47 -22.84 10.27
N SER A 117 -10.52 -22.35 9.61
CA SER A 117 -10.47 -21.10 8.84
C SER A 117 -10.12 -19.90 9.73
N TRP A 118 -10.72 -19.81 10.92
CA TRP A 118 -10.37 -18.79 11.92
C TRP A 118 -8.94 -18.96 12.46
N LEU A 119 -8.48 -20.19 12.68
CA LEU A 119 -7.08 -20.45 13.05
C LEU A 119 -6.11 -20.02 11.94
N LEU A 120 -6.43 -20.28 10.67
CA LEU A 120 -5.63 -19.82 9.53
C LEU A 120 -5.58 -18.30 9.47
N LEU A 121 -6.71 -17.61 9.68
CA LEU A 121 -6.75 -16.15 9.76
C LEU A 121 -5.76 -15.64 10.82
N LEU A 122 -5.88 -16.10 12.07
CA LEU A 122 -5.06 -15.62 13.18
C LEU A 122 -3.58 -16.04 13.06
N GLY A 123 -3.33 -17.31 12.78
CA GLY A 123 -1.98 -17.85 12.59
C GLY A 123 -1.26 -17.19 11.42
N GLY A 124 -1.99 -16.91 10.34
CA GLY A 124 -1.49 -16.15 9.20
C GLY A 124 -1.11 -14.72 9.53
N LEU A 125 -1.92 -13.99 10.32
CA LEU A 125 -1.55 -12.64 10.77
C LEU A 125 -0.24 -12.64 11.59
N ILE A 126 -0.09 -13.60 12.49
CA ILE A 126 1.14 -13.77 13.27
C ILE A 126 2.31 -14.08 12.33
N TRP A 127 2.14 -15.02 11.41
CA TRP A 127 3.15 -15.40 10.42
C TRP A 127 3.60 -14.22 9.56
N GLN A 128 2.66 -13.43 9.03
CA GLN A 128 2.97 -12.25 8.23
C GLN A 128 3.73 -11.18 9.04
N SER A 129 3.45 -11.07 10.35
CA SER A 129 4.17 -10.15 11.25
C SER A 129 5.63 -10.55 11.45
N VAL A 130 5.88 -11.85 11.57
CA VAL A 130 7.24 -12.41 11.66
C VAL A 130 7.96 -12.24 10.32
N ARG A 131 7.32 -12.56 9.20
CA ARG A 131 7.89 -12.46 7.85
C ARG A 131 8.26 -11.02 7.49
N ALA A 132 7.38 -10.06 7.78
CA ALA A 132 7.65 -8.63 7.57
C ALA A 132 8.83 -8.11 8.41
N GLY A 133 9.15 -8.77 9.53
CA GLY A 133 10.33 -8.48 10.35
C GLY A 133 11.64 -9.03 9.79
N ARG A 134 11.59 -10.10 8.98
CA ARG A 134 12.77 -10.77 8.41
C ARG A 134 13.21 -10.19 7.06
N THR A 135 12.34 -9.45 6.37
CA THR A 135 12.68 -8.86 5.07
C THR A 135 13.81 -7.83 5.23
N PRO A 136 14.98 -8.02 4.59
CA PRO A 136 16.15 -7.19 4.80
C PRO A 136 15.83 -5.70 4.57
N ARG A 137 16.45 -4.85 5.40
CA ARG A 137 16.44 -3.39 5.24
C ARG A 137 17.03 -3.09 3.87
N GLY A 138 16.18 -2.80 2.87
CA GLY A 138 16.65 -2.21 1.63
C GLY A 138 17.23 -0.83 1.97
N ALA A 139 18.55 -0.70 1.79
CA ALA A 139 19.37 0.49 2.05
C ALA A 139 19.11 1.15 3.42
N ALA A 140 20.01 0.89 4.37
CA ALA A 140 20.22 1.83 5.45
C ALA A 140 20.45 3.21 4.81
N VAL A 141 19.46 4.10 4.95
CA VAL A 141 19.75 5.53 5.04
C VAL A 141 20.84 5.59 6.08
N ARG A 142 22.02 6.03 5.66
CA ARG A 142 23.16 6.36 6.52
C ARG A 142 22.55 7.09 7.70
N LYS A 143 22.48 6.44 8.87
CA LYS A 143 22.32 7.17 10.12
C LYS A 143 23.59 7.99 10.15
N ILE A 144 23.50 9.24 9.73
CA ILE A 144 24.54 10.22 9.96
C ILE A 144 24.71 10.21 11.47
N ASN A 145 25.89 9.77 11.92
CA ASN A 145 26.32 9.95 13.29
C ASN A 145 26.14 11.44 13.61
N PRO A 146 25.45 11.82 14.69
CA PRO A 146 25.34 13.23 15.07
C PRO A 146 26.69 13.88 15.39
N ASP A 147 27.75 13.09 15.55
CA ASP A 147 29.02 13.54 16.14
C ASP A 147 30.21 13.56 15.15
N GLU A 148 30.02 13.34 13.85
CA GLU A 148 31.15 13.25 12.88
C GLU A 148 31.10 14.17 11.66
N ASP A 149 30.05 14.99 11.45
CA ASP A 149 29.94 15.88 10.27
C ASP A 149 29.64 17.35 10.64
N ASP A 150 30.29 17.88 11.69
CA ASP A 150 30.20 19.29 12.14
C ASP A 150 30.74 20.35 11.15
N ALA A 151 30.96 20.01 9.87
CA ALA A 151 31.43 20.97 8.86
C ALA A 151 30.80 20.82 7.47
N ALA A 152 29.95 19.82 7.23
CA ALA A 152 29.27 19.64 5.95
C ALA A 152 27.83 20.17 6.04
N ALA A 153 27.68 21.50 5.92
CA ALA A 153 26.44 22.23 5.65
C ALA A 153 25.14 21.50 6.10
N GLN A 154 24.85 21.60 7.40
CA GLN A 154 23.51 21.34 7.92
C GLN A 154 22.52 22.14 7.06
N LEU A 155 21.71 21.43 6.27
CA LEU A 155 20.60 22.05 5.55
C LEU A 155 19.76 22.80 6.58
N PRO A 156 19.43 24.08 6.36
CA PRO A 156 18.58 24.79 7.31
C PRO A 156 17.29 24.01 7.49
N GLY A 157 16.82 23.91 8.72
CA GLY A 157 15.65 23.11 9.04
C GLY A 157 14.46 23.57 8.18
N PRO A 158 13.51 22.69 7.83
CA PRO A 158 12.33 23.09 7.07
C PRO A 158 11.48 24.16 7.77
N GLU A 159 11.73 24.45 9.05
CA GLU A 159 11.13 25.55 9.82
C GLU A 159 11.85 26.90 9.60
N GLU A 160 13.11 26.88 9.14
CA GLU A 160 13.96 28.06 8.90
C GLU A 160 13.84 28.59 7.46
N ILE A 161 13.20 27.82 6.57
CA ILE A 161 13.09 28.12 5.14
C ILE A 161 11.63 28.23 4.72
N VAL A 162 11.27 29.37 4.12
CA VAL A 162 9.92 29.59 3.57
C VAL A 162 9.89 29.14 2.11
N GLY A 163 9.39 27.93 1.86
CA GLY A 163 9.06 27.46 0.52
C GLY A 163 10.13 26.66 -0.21
N LEU A 164 9.70 25.93 -1.25
CA LEU A 164 10.55 25.02 -2.02
C LEU A 164 11.64 25.78 -2.81
N GLN A 165 11.38 27.04 -3.18
CA GLN A 165 12.38 27.89 -3.85
C GLN A 165 13.58 28.15 -2.96
N ALA A 166 13.33 28.52 -1.71
CA ALA A 166 14.40 28.85 -0.77
C ALA A 166 15.17 27.58 -0.35
N LEU A 167 14.51 26.41 -0.34
CA LEU A 167 15.17 25.11 -0.19
C LEU A 167 16.13 24.81 -1.35
N LEU A 168 15.72 25.09 -2.60
CA LEU A 168 16.61 24.89 -3.75
C LEU A 168 17.83 25.83 -3.68
N ILE A 169 17.61 27.09 -3.31
CA ILE A 169 18.68 28.09 -3.18
C ILE A 169 19.66 27.72 -2.05
N SER A 170 19.17 27.21 -0.92
CA SER A 170 20.03 26.81 0.21
C SER A 170 20.94 25.64 -0.12
N VAL A 171 20.55 24.76 -1.05
CA VAL A 171 21.37 23.66 -1.58
C VAL A 171 22.33 24.13 -2.70
N GLY A 172 22.34 25.42 -3.02
CA GLY A 172 23.23 26.02 -4.02
C GLY A 172 22.67 26.04 -5.45
N ALA A 173 21.37 25.81 -5.65
CA ALA A 173 20.76 26.00 -6.96
C ALA A 173 20.73 27.50 -7.32
N PRO A 174 21.12 27.88 -8.56
CA PRO A 174 21.00 29.26 -9.02
C PRO A 174 19.54 29.74 -8.93
N PRO A 175 19.25 30.99 -8.52
CA PRO A 175 17.88 31.50 -8.38
C PRO A 175 17.02 31.35 -9.63
N ALA A 176 17.63 31.56 -10.82
CA ALA A 176 16.96 31.36 -12.10
C ALA A 176 16.57 29.90 -12.35
N THR A 177 17.45 28.96 -11.97
CA THR A 177 17.17 27.52 -12.07
C THR A 177 16.07 27.11 -11.10
N ALA A 178 16.10 27.60 -9.85
CA ALA A 178 15.05 27.35 -8.88
C ALA A 178 13.67 27.87 -9.34
N ALA A 179 13.62 29.10 -9.86
CA ALA A 179 12.39 29.67 -10.42
C ALA A 179 11.88 28.87 -11.63
N ARG A 180 12.77 28.44 -12.53
CA ARG A 180 12.41 27.61 -13.68
C ARG A 180 11.85 26.25 -13.28
N LEU A 181 12.45 25.60 -12.28
CA LEU A 181 11.97 24.31 -11.77
C LEU A 181 10.58 24.44 -11.12
N LEU A 182 10.32 25.53 -10.40
CA LEU A 182 9.00 25.80 -9.83
C LEU A 182 7.94 26.12 -10.88
N ALA A 183 8.28 26.93 -11.89
CA ALA A 183 7.38 27.18 -13.01
C ALA A 183 7.05 25.85 -13.74
N ALA A 184 8.05 25.00 -13.96
CA ALA A 184 7.85 23.71 -14.59
C ALA A 184 7.05 22.73 -13.68
N LEU A 185 7.21 22.81 -12.35
CA LEU A 185 6.39 22.05 -11.39
C LEU A 185 4.90 22.42 -11.51
N ALA A 186 4.60 23.70 -11.74
CA ALA A 186 3.24 24.20 -11.94
C ALA A 186 2.57 23.63 -13.20
N GLU A 187 3.34 23.41 -14.26
CA GLU A 187 2.83 22.88 -15.52
C GLU A 187 2.76 21.34 -15.52
N GLN A 188 3.85 20.67 -15.14
CA GLN A 188 4.01 19.22 -15.31
C GLN A 188 4.84 18.58 -14.17
N ALA A 189 4.28 18.53 -12.97
CA ALA A 189 4.96 18.06 -11.76
C ALA A 189 5.66 16.68 -11.88
N ASP A 190 5.08 15.72 -12.59
CA ASP A 190 5.66 14.38 -12.73
C ASP A 190 6.90 14.34 -13.65
N THR A 191 7.01 15.27 -14.60
CA THR A 191 8.13 15.32 -15.56
C THR A 191 9.36 16.01 -14.99
N VAL A 192 9.15 17.00 -14.12
CA VAL A 192 10.21 17.80 -13.47
C VAL A 192 10.79 17.10 -12.25
N LEU A 193 10.10 16.08 -11.75
CA LEU A 193 10.48 15.34 -10.55
C LEU A 193 11.92 14.79 -10.57
N PRO A 194 12.44 14.20 -11.66
CA PRO A 194 13.82 13.71 -11.69
C PRO A 194 14.85 14.83 -11.54
N ASP A 195 14.62 15.97 -12.19
CA ASP A 195 15.48 17.15 -12.10
C ASP A 195 15.43 17.74 -10.70
N LEU A 196 14.24 17.81 -10.10
CA LEU A 196 14.05 18.26 -8.72
C LEU A 196 14.78 17.34 -7.72
N LEU A 197 14.71 16.01 -7.91
CA LEU A 197 15.41 15.02 -7.08
C LEU A 197 16.93 15.07 -7.23
N SER A 198 17.45 15.56 -8.36
CA SER A 198 18.89 15.75 -8.55
C SER A 198 19.46 16.87 -7.69
N TRP A 199 18.66 17.91 -7.42
CA TRP A 199 19.02 19.02 -6.53
C TRP A 199 18.63 18.75 -5.08
N LEU A 200 17.48 18.13 -4.84
CA LEU A 200 16.94 17.82 -3.52
C LEU A 200 16.72 16.30 -3.37
N PRO A 201 17.80 15.52 -3.14
CA PRO A 201 17.68 14.07 -2.97
C PRO A 201 16.82 13.70 -1.75
N ASP A 202 16.80 14.54 -0.72
CA ASP A 202 15.99 14.35 0.49
C ASP A 202 14.47 14.44 0.25
N LEU A 203 14.07 14.93 -0.93
CA LEU A 203 12.68 14.87 -1.35
C LEU A 203 12.23 13.43 -1.60
N ALA A 204 13.14 12.50 -1.94
CA ALA A 204 12.81 11.10 -2.10
C ALA A 204 12.23 10.52 -0.80
N PRO A 205 11.07 9.82 -0.84
CA PRO A 205 10.46 9.30 0.37
C PRO A 205 11.33 8.19 0.95
N ALA A 206 11.39 8.15 2.28
CA ALA A 206 12.12 7.10 2.99
C ALA A 206 11.58 5.70 2.63
N PRO A 207 12.43 4.67 2.66
CA PRO A 207 11.99 3.30 2.42
C PRO A 207 10.93 2.88 3.45
N PRO A 208 9.97 2.00 3.05
CA PRO A 208 8.87 1.62 3.92
C PRO A 208 9.38 0.95 5.19
N ASP A 209 8.94 1.47 6.34
CA ASP A 209 9.28 0.96 7.64
C ASP A 209 8.68 -0.44 7.89
N ARG A 210 9.10 -1.09 8.98
CA ARG A 210 8.59 -2.41 9.35
C ARG A 210 7.07 -2.39 9.56
N ARG A 211 6.51 -1.33 10.17
CA ARG A 211 5.07 -1.26 10.45
C ARG A 211 4.27 -1.13 9.17
N THR A 212 4.71 -0.33 8.20
CA THR A 212 4.06 -0.20 6.88
C THR A 212 4.07 -1.52 6.13
N ARG A 213 5.22 -2.23 6.08
CA ARG A 213 5.31 -3.55 5.45
C ARG A 213 4.39 -4.58 6.12
N MET A 214 4.35 -4.59 7.45
CA MET A 214 3.46 -5.47 8.22
C MET A 214 1.98 -5.17 7.95
N ARG A 215 1.58 -3.88 8.02
CA ARG A 215 0.21 -3.45 7.70
C ARG A 215 -0.19 -3.83 6.27
N ALA A 216 0.71 -3.69 5.30
CA ALA A 216 0.46 -4.08 3.92
C ALA A 216 0.16 -5.58 3.80
N ALA A 217 0.98 -6.42 4.45
CA ALA A 217 0.76 -7.86 4.48
C ALA A 217 -0.57 -8.21 5.17
N TRP A 218 -0.86 -7.61 6.32
CA TRP A 218 -2.13 -7.80 7.02
C TRP A 218 -3.34 -7.41 6.18
N LEU A 219 -3.29 -6.28 5.49
CA LEU A 219 -4.38 -5.84 4.62
C LEU A 219 -4.64 -6.86 3.49
N GLY A 220 -3.59 -7.36 2.84
CA GLY A 220 -3.72 -8.41 1.82
C GLY A 220 -4.29 -9.71 2.38
N TRP A 221 -3.85 -10.13 3.58
CA TRP A 221 -4.33 -11.33 4.26
C TRP A 221 -5.81 -11.22 4.65
N LEU A 222 -6.17 -10.12 5.33
CA LEU A 222 -7.52 -9.86 5.84
C LEU A 222 -8.54 -9.70 4.71
N LEU A 223 -8.15 -9.08 3.60
CA LEU A 223 -9.04 -8.89 2.44
C LEU A 223 -9.61 -10.23 1.92
N ILE A 224 -8.80 -11.28 1.97
CA ILE A 224 -9.19 -12.62 1.50
C ILE A 224 -9.82 -13.44 2.62
N MET A 225 -9.19 -13.48 3.80
CA MET A 225 -9.59 -14.36 4.89
C MET A 225 -10.83 -13.88 5.65
N LEU A 226 -11.02 -12.57 5.83
CA LEU A 226 -12.11 -12.09 6.67
C LEU A 226 -13.50 -12.36 6.06
N PRO A 227 -13.76 -12.05 4.77
CA PRO A 227 -15.08 -12.32 4.18
C PRO A 227 -15.41 -13.82 4.13
N THR A 228 -14.39 -14.66 3.93
CA THR A 228 -14.53 -16.12 3.86
C THR A 228 -14.76 -16.73 5.25
N CYS A 229 -14.05 -16.26 6.28
CA CYS A 229 -14.29 -16.64 7.67
C CYS A 229 -15.69 -16.24 8.17
N LEU A 230 -16.14 -15.03 7.81
CA LEU A 230 -17.49 -14.57 8.13
C LEU A 230 -18.56 -15.38 7.39
N GLY A 231 -18.29 -15.79 6.15
CA GLY A 231 -19.17 -16.66 5.37
C GLY A 231 -19.52 -17.96 6.10
N TRP A 232 -18.58 -18.56 6.82
CA TRP A 232 -18.83 -19.78 7.61
C TRP A 232 -19.86 -19.59 8.73
N VAL A 233 -20.07 -18.38 9.22
CA VAL A 233 -21.03 -18.10 10.29
C VAL A 233 -22.46 -18.01 9.73
N TRP A 234 -22.62 -17.60 8.47
CA TRP A 234 -23.93 -17.25 7.89
C TRP A 234 -24.39 -18.25 6.82
N LEU A 235 -23.45 -18.99 6.22
CA LEU A 235 -23.73 -19.86 5.08
C LEU A 235 -23.66 -21.34 5.47
N PRO A 236 -24.52 -22.19 4.88
CA PRO A 236 -24.35 -23.64 4.91
C PRO A 236 -23.02 -24.07 4.28
N ARG A 237 -22.62 -25.32 4.54
CA ARG A 237 -21.32 -25.89 4.13
C ARG A 237 -20.93 -25.61 2.68
N TRP A 238 -21.77 -26.00 1.72
CA TRP A 238 -21.43 -25.91 0.29
C TRP A 238 -21.35 -24.46 -0.21
N PRO A 239 -22.32 -23.58 0.10
CA PRO A 239 -22.18 -22.15 -0.19
C PRO A 239 -20.95 -21.50 0.47
N ALA A 240 -20.60 -21.88 1.71
CA ALA A 240 -19.40 -21.36 2.39
C ALA A 240 -18.10 -21.78 1.68
N LEU A 241 -18.00 -23.04 1.25
CA LEU A 241 -16.86 -23.52 0.44
C LEU A 241 -16.80 -22.83 -0.92
N ALA A 242 -17.94 -22.67 -1.58
CA ALA A 242 -18.02 -21.92 -2.84
C ALA A 242 -17.58 -20.47 -2.65
N LEU A 243 -17.97 -19.82 -1.55
CA LEU A 243 -17.51 -18.47 -1.22
C LEU A 243 -15.99 -18.44 -1.03
N CYS A 244 -15.40 -19.41 -0.32
CA CYS A 244 -13.94 -19.47 -0.12
C CYS A 244 -13.18 -19.47 -1.45
N VAL A 245 -13.64 -20.26 -2.43
CA VAL A 245 -13.01 -20.38 -3.75
C VAL A 245 -13.32 -19.19 -4.65
N LEU A 246 -14.60 -18.80 -4.77
CA LEU A 246 -15.02 -17.75 -5.70
C LEU A 246 -14.59 -16.36 -5.24
N TRP A 247 -14.62 -16.07 -3.93
CA TRP A 247 -14.12 -14.80 -3.40
C TRP A 247 -12.63 -14.66 -3.65
N SER A 248 -11.85 -15.68 -3.27
CA SER A 248 -10.39 -15.66 -3.42
C SER A 248 -9.98 -15.57 -4.90
N ALA A 249 -10.60 -16.36 -5.78
CA ALA A 249 -10.37 -16.30 -7.22
C ALA A 249 -10.79 -14.94 -7.81
N GLY A 250 -11.95 -14.40 -7.39
CA GLY A 250 -12.46 -13.11 -7.85
C GLY A 250 -11.54 -11.95 -7.50
N VAL A 251 -11.07 -11.89 -6.24
CA VAL A 251 -10.13 -10.86 -5.80
C VAL A 251 -8.80 -10.97 -6.54
N LEU A 252 -8.25 -12.18 -6.73
CA LEU A 252 -7.02 -12.37 -7.50
C LEU A 252 -7.17 -12.04 -8.98
N ALA A 253 -8.30 -12.36 -9.59
CA ALA A 253 -8.60 -12.02 -10.98
C ALA A 253 -8.71 -10.50 -11.17
N PHE A 254 -9.24 -9.79 -10.17
CA PHE A 254 -9.38 -8.34 -10.20
C PHE A 254 -8.05 -7.61 -9.91
N TRP A 255 -7.26 -8.08 -8.95
CA TRP A 255 -6.03 -7.39 -8.49
C TRP A 255 -4.76 -7.79 -9.24
N GLN A 256 -4.71 -8.97 -9.86
CA GLN A 256 -3.47 -9.53 -10.39
C GLN A 256 -3.63 -10.04 -11.81
N ARG A 257 -3.83 -11.35 -11.98
CA ARG A 257 -3.90 -12.04 -13.26
C ARG A 257 -4.89 -13.17 -13.16
N ARG A 258 -5.63 -13.40 -14.25
CA ARG A 258 -6.58 -14.51 -14.38
C ARG A 258 -5.93 -15.88 -14.14
N SER A 259 -4.64 -16.03 -14.46
CA SER A 259 -3.89 -17.27 -14.21
C SER A 259 -3.78 -17.61 -12.72
N ALA A 260 -3.59 -16.62 -11.83
CA ALA A 260 -3.54 -16.85 -10.39
C ALA A 260 -4.89 -17.33 -9.85
N ALA A 261 -6.00 -16.75 -10.35
CA ALA A 261 -7.35 -17.19 -10.01
C ALA A 261 -7.62 -18.64 -10.45
N LEU A 262 -7.23 -18.99 -11.68
CA LEU A 262 -7.35 -20.36 -12.18
C LEU A 262 -6.55 -21.36 -11.34
N LEU A 263 -5.32 -21.02 -10.97
CA LEU A 263 -4.50 -21.87 -10.10
C LEU A 263 -5.17 -22.13 -8.75
N VAL A 264 -5.77 -21.12 -8.13
CA VAL A 264 -6.49 -21.28 -6.85
C VAL A 264 -7.71 -22.21 -7.02
N MET A 265 -8.50 -22.02 -8.08
CA MET A 265 -9.66 -22.89 -8.34
C MET A 265 -9.25 -24.34 -8.59
N VAL A 266 -8.24 -24.56 -9.45
CA VAL A 266 -7.72 -25.92 -9.75
C VAL A 266 -7.15 -26.56 -8.48
N SER A 267 -6.37 -25.82 -7.70
CA SER A 267 -5.80 -26.31 -6.44
C SER A 267 -6.90 -26.70 -5.45
N ALA A 268 -7.98 -25.94 -5.36
CA ALA A 268 -9.12 -26.23 -4.49
C ALA A 268 -9.84 -27.52 -4.89
N VAL A 269 -10.08 -27.73 -6.19
CA VAL A 269 -10.69 -28.96 -6.72
C VAL A 269 -9.80 -30.18 -6.47
N LEU A 270 -8.49 -30.04 -6.75
CA LEU A 270 -7.52 -31.11 -6.49
C LEU A 270 -7.45 -31.46 -5.00
N ALA A 271 -7.43 -30.45 -4.11
CA ALA A 271 -7.43 -30.65 -2.67
C ALA A 271 -8.68 -31.44 -2.21
N TYR A 272 -9.86 -31.07 -2.71
CA TYR A 272 -11.09 -31.81 -2.42
C TYR A 272 -11.03 -33.27 -2.90
N ALA A 273 -10.58 -33.49 -4.15
CA ALA A 273 -10.46 -34.83 -4.72
C ALA A 273 -9.48 -35.71 -3.93
N LEU A 274 -8.33 -35.17 -3.53
CA LEU A 274 -7.35 -35.86 -2.69
C LEU A 274 -7.93 -36.23 -1.32
N GLY A 275 -8.67 -35.34 -0.68
CA GLY A 275 -9.35 -35.63 0.59
C GLY A 275 -10.38 -36.76 0.46
N ARG A 276 -11.13 -36.79 -0.65
CA ARG A 276 -12.10 -37.86 -0.93
C ARG A 276 -11.42 -39.20 -1.18
N LEU A 277 -10.32 -39.21 -1.95
CA LEU A 277 -9.54 -40.43 -2.21
C LEU A 277 -8.93 -40.99 -0.91
N GLY A 278 -8.41 -40.12 -0.04
CA GLY A 278 -7.84 -40.54 1.25
C GLY A 278 -8.87 -41.02 2.27
N HIS A 279 -10.15 -40.70 2.10
CA HIS A 279 -11.24 -41.16 2.99
C HIS A 279 -11.95 -42.41 2.47
N GLY A 280 -11.95 -42.62 1.15
CA GLY A 280 -12.59 -43.76 0.49
C GLY A 280 -11.65 -44.96 0.22
N GLY A 281 -10.37 -44.84 0.57
CA GLY A 281 -9.40 -45.93 0.58
C GLY A 281 -9.21 -46.54 1.97
#